data_AF-A0A7W0LR30-F1
#
_entry.id   AF-A0A7W0LR30-F1
#
_cell.length_a   1.000
_cell.length_b   1.000
_cell.length_c   1.000
_cell.angle_alpha   90.00
_cell.angle_beta   90.00
_cell.angle_gamma   90.00
#
_symmetry.space_group_name_H-M   'P 1'
#
loop_
_entity.id
_entity.type
_entity.pdbx_description
1 polymer ?
#
loop_
_entity_poly.entity_id
_entity_poly.type
_entity_poly.pdbx_seq_one_letter_code
_entity_poly.pdbx_strand_id
1 'polypeptide(L)'
;HALPETELNWKIPRTLNALERNRGRAYAMAFTAAIGMNSILKAFEYWRGGETAVSTTYKVPKDERVSVGFWEAGRGFLTHHLHIDGGKIVNYQINTPSTWNASPRDPFGNPGPYEEAIVGTPILESVGSDDVKGIDILRAIRSFDPCMPCTTHMDTGAGVIVREVNSCGCTLE
;
A
#
# COMPACT_ATOMS: atom_id res chain seq x y z
N HIS A 1 -18.38 -14.60 -22.88
CA HIS A 1 -18.99 -15.36 -21.77
C HIS A 1 -19.29 -14.41 -20.64
N ALA A 2 -20.57 -14.19 -20.30
CA ALA A 2 -20.93 -13.50 -19.06
C ALA A 2 -20.91 -14.53 -17.93
N LEU A 3 -20.23 -14.22 -16.82
CA LEU A 3 -20.33 -15.01 -15.59
C LEU A 3 -21.73 -14.80 -14.98
N PRO A 4 -22.27 -15.78 -14.23
CA PRO A 4 -23.53 -15.58 -13.52
C PRO A 4 -23.42 -14.44 -12.51
N GLU A 5 -24.54 -13.76 -12.27
CA GLU A 5 -24.67 -12.80 -11.18
C GLU A 5 -24.27 -13.45 -9.85
N THR A 6 -23.47 -12.76 -9.05
CA THR A 6 -22.91 -13.28 -7.81
C THR A 6 -22.91 -12.21 -6.73
N GLU A 7 -23.41 -12.55 -5.55
CA GLU A 7 -23.29 -11.73 -4.35
C GLU A 7 -22.05 -12.18 -3.54
N LEU A 8 -21.22 -11.22 -3.13
CA LEU A 8 -20.01 -11.47 -2.35
C LEU A 8 -20.15 -10.90 -0.95
N ASN A 9 -20.07 -11.77 0.07
CA ASN A 9 -20.10 -11.38 1.47
C ASN A 9 -18.77 -11.71 2.16
N TRP A 10 -17.97 -10.67 2.44
CA TRP A 10 -16.73 -10.82 3.20
C TRP A 10 -17.03 -10.89 4.70
N LYS A 11 -16.87 -12.09 5.28
CA LYS A 11 -17.01 -12.30 6.72
C LYS A 11 -15.70 -12.02 7.44
N ILE A 12 -15.78 -11.26 8.52
CA ILE A 12 -14.65 -10.95 9.42
C ILE A 12 -13.96 -12.27 9.80
N PRO A 13 -12.64 -12.40 9.53
CA PRO A 13 -11.92 -13.61 9.86
C PRO A 13 -11.76 -13.78 11.37
N ARG A 14 -11.73 -15.04 11.83
CA ARG A 14 -11.44 -15.36 13.24
C ARG A 14 -9.97 -15.15 13.62
N THR A 15 -9.08 -15.20 12.62
CA THR A 15 -7.63 -15.10 12.79
C THR A 15 -7.03 -14.23 11.69
N LEU A 16 -6.02 -13.43 12.01
CA LEU A 16 -5.34 -12.58 11.02
C LEU A 16 -4.06 -13.27 10.53
N ASN A 17 -4.16 -13.99 9.42
CA ASN A 17 -3.03 -14.74 8.85
C ASN A 17 -2.78 -14.38 7.37
N ALA A 18 -1.79 -15.03 6.77
CA ALA A 18 -1.41 -14.86 5.37
C ALA A 18 -2.58 -15.09 4.39
N LEU A 19 -3.32 -16.18 4.58
CA LEU A 19 -4.47 -16.54 3.73
C LEU A 19 -5.56 -15.47 3.82
N GLU A 20 -5.84 -14.99 5.03
CA GLU A 20 -6.89 -14.00 5.29
C GLU A 20 -6.56 -12.63 4.72
N ARG A 21 -5.28 -12.22 4.71
CA ARG A 21 -4.82 -11.03 3.99
C ARG A 21 -5.06 -11.15 2.48
N ASN A 22 -4.74 -12.29 1.88
CA ASN A 22 -5.00 -12.53 0.46
C ASN A 22 -6.50 -12.61 0.14
N ARG A 23 -7.30 -13.25 1.01
CA ARG A 23 -8.76 -13.28 0.89
C ARG A 23 -9.34 -11.87 0.95
N GLY A 24 -8.91 -11.05 1.90
CA GLY A 24 -9.31 -9.64 1.99
C GLY A 24 -9.01 -8.87 0.70
N ARG A 25 -7.80 -9.02 0.15
CA ARG A 25 -7.42 -8.39 -1.13
C ARG A 25 -8.32 -8.82 -2.28
N ALA A 26 -8.65 -10.10 -2.38
CA ALA A 26 -9.53 -10.61 -3.43
C ALA A 26 -10.95 -9.98 -3.36
N TYR A 27 -11.53 -9.87 -2.17
CA TYR A 27 -12.82 -9.19 -1.99
C TYR A 27 -12.72 -7.68 -2.24
N ALA A 28 -11.60 -7.05 -1.88
CA ALA A 28 -11.36 -5.63 -2.12
C ALA A 28 -11.37 -5.25 -3.61
N MET A 29 -11.03 -6.18 -4.51
CA MET A 29 -11.13 -5.94 -5.97
C MET A 29 -12.58 -5.72 -6.39
N ALA A 30 -13.50 -6.61 -5.99
CA ALA A 30 -14.92 -6.48 -6.29
C ALA A 30 -15.53 -5.24 -5.62
N PHE A 31 -15.15 -4.97 -4.37
CA PHE A 31 -15.57 -3.78 -3.64
C PHE A 31 -15.14 -2.48 -4.34
N THR A 32 -13.87 -2.39 -4.76
CA THR A 32 -13.35 -1.22 -5.48
C THR A 32 -14.02 -1.06 -6.85
N ALA A 33 -14.32 -2.16 -7.54
CA ALA A 33 -15.08 -2.13 -8.78
C ALA A 33 -16.48 -1.55 -8.57
N ALA A 34 -17.19 -1.95 -7.51
CA ALA A 34 -18.49 -1.40 -7.16
C ALA A 34 -18.43 0.11 -6.83
N ILE A 35 -17.42 0.55 -6.09
CA ILE A 35 -17.16 1.99 -5.86
C ILE A 35 -16.92 2.72 -7.19
N GLY A 36 -16.09 2.15 -8.07
CA GLY A 36 -15.81 2.72 -9.39
C GLY A 36 -17.09 2.90 -10.21
N MET A 37 -17.97 1.91 -10.22
CA MET A 37 -19.27 2.00 -10.89
C MET A 37 -20.16 3.10 -10.30
N ASN A 38 -20.25 3.20 -8.98
CA ASN A 38 -20.99 4.28 -8.32
C ASN A 38 -20.42 5.66 -8.66
N SER A 39 -19.09 5.80 -8.68
CA SER A 39 -18.41 7.04 -9.07
C SER A 39 -18.70 7.43 -10.53
N ILE A 40 -18.74 6.46 -11.44
CA ILE A 40 -19.10 6.70 -12.86
C ILE A 40 -20.56 7.13 -12.99
N LEU A 41 -21.48 6.47 -12.28
CA LEU A 41 -22.89 6.86 -12.27
C LEU A 41 -23.04 8.30 -11.75
N LYS A 42 -22.32 8.64 -10.69
CA LYS A 42 -22.32 10.00 -10.15
C LYS A 42 -21.74 11.02 -11.13
N ALA A 43 -20.66 10.67 -11.84
CA ALA A 43 -20.10 11.50 -12.90
C ALA A 43 -21.10 11.73 -14.05
N PHE A 44 -21.90 10.73 -14.43
CA PHE A 44 -22.95 10.89 -15.42
C PHE A 44 -24.09 11.80 -14.95
N GLU A 45 -24.44 11.78 -13.66
CA GLU A 45 -25.41 12.75 -13.11
C GLU A 45 -24.90 14.18 -13.26
N TYR A 46 -23.67 14.46 -12.85
CA TYR A 46 -23.05 15.78 -13.01
C TYR A 46 -23.01 16.21 -14.47
N TRP A 47 -22.60 15.32 -15.36
CA TRP A 47 -22.52 15.63 -16.79
C TRP A 47 -23.89 15.94 -17.39
N ARG A 48 -24.93 15.14 -17.08
CA ARG A 48 -26.31 15.43 -17.52
C ARG A 48 -26.85 16.74 -16.96
N GLY A 49 -26.42 17.12 -15.75
CA GLY A 49 -26.74 18.41 -15.13
C GLY A 49 -25.97 19.60 -15.71
N GLY A 50 -25.01 19.38 -16.61
CA GLY A 50 -24.15 20.41 -17.17
C GLY A 50 -22.99 20.83 -16.25
N GLU A 51 -22.78 20.13 -15.11
CA GLU A 51 -21.68 20.37 -14.19
C GLU A 51 -20.40 19.72 -14.71
N THR A 52 -19.64 20.46 -15.53
CA THR A 52 -18.45 19.94 -16.24
C THR A 52 -17.12 20.52 -15.75
N ALA A 53 -17.13 21.27 -14.65
CA ALA A 53 -15.91 21.82 -14.06
C ALA A 53 -15.03 20.70 -13.46
N VAL A 54 -13.77 20.64 -13.88
CA VAL A 54 -12.79 19.61 -13.43
C VAL A 54 -11.62 20.18 -12.63
N SER A 55 -11.58 21.50 -12.43
CA SER A 55 -10.50 22.20 -11.75
C SER A 55 -11.00 23.46 -11.07
N THR A 56 -10.39 23.80 -9.93
CA THR A 56 -10.57 25.07 -9.24
C THR A 56 -9.22 25.77 -9.16
N THR A 57 -9.15 27.04 -9.56
CA THR A 57 -7.94 27.83 -9.43
C THR A 57 -7.56 28.00 -7.96
N TYR A 58 -6.30 27.81 -7.63
CA TYR A 58 -5.74 28.07 -6.32
C TYR A 58 -4.50 28.96 -6.43
N LYS A 59 -4.15 29.65 -5.35
CA LYS A 59 -2.90 30.39 -5.21
C LYS A 59 -2.04 29.68 -4.18
N VAL A 60 -0.76 29.48 -4.49
CA VAL A 60 0.20 28.92 -3.52
C VAL A 60 0.32 29.89 -2.34
N PRO A 61 0.01 29.46 -1.10
CA PRO A 61 0.15 30.29 0.08
C PRO A 61 1.60 30.80 0.23
N LYS A 62 1.76 32.03 0.70
CA LYS A 62 3.08 32.64 0.94
C LYS A 62 3.44 32.71 2.42
N ASP A 63 2.44 32.57 3.27
CA ASP A 63 2.56 32.39 4.71
C ASP A 63 2.84 30.92 5.06
N GLU A 64 3.31 30.69 6.29
CA GLU A 64 3.59 29.37 6.81
C GLU A 64 2.31 28.52 6.93
N ARG A 65 2.31 27.30 6.38
CA ARG A 65 1.19 26.36 6.45
C ARG A 65 1.68 24.93 6.64
N VAL A 66 0.91 24.16 7.41
CA VAL A 66 1.06 22.71 7.56
C VAL A 66 -0.20 22.03 7.05
N SER A 67 -0.04 20.92 6.32
CA SER A 67 -1.15 20.12 5.82
C SER A 67 -0.82 18.63 5.80
N VAL A 68 -1.87 17.81 5.77
CA VAL A 68 -1.79 16.36 5.63
C VAL A 68 -2.81 15.90 4.57
N GLY A 69 -2.34 15.06 3.65
CA GLY A 69 -3.17 14.34 2.69
C GLY A 69 -3.28 12.87 3.09
N PHE A 70 -4.51 12.37 3.15
CA PHE A 70 -4.82 10.98 3.47
C PHE A 70 -5.29 10.25 2.22
N TRP A 71 -4.79 9.03 2.02
CA TRP A 71 -5.22 8.17 0.93
C TRP A 71 -5.15 6.70 1.32
N GLU A 72 -6.08 5.90 0.82
CA GLU A 72 -6.01 4.44 0.94
C GLU A 72 -5.38 3.88 -0.34
N ALA A 73 -4.07 3.59 -0.27
CA ALA A 73 -3.37 2.94 -1.37
C ALA A 73 -3.72 1.44 -1.40
N GLY A 74 -3.37 0.74 -2.49
CA GLY A 74 -3.70 -0.69 -2.64
C GLY A 74 -3.11 -1.62 -1.57
N ARG A 75 -2.17 -1.12 -0.76
CA ARG A 75 -1.50 -1.85 0.34
C ARG A 75 -1.89 -1.33 1.74
N GLY A 76 -2.80 -0.36 1.82
CA GLY A 76 -3.25 0.25 3.07
C GLY A 76 -3.12 1.78 3.08
N PHE A 77 -3.04 2.32 4.29
CA PHE A 77 -3.03 3.76 4.56
C PHE A 77 -1.74 4.50 4.16
N LEU A 78 -1.90 5.60 3.41
CA LEU A 78 -0.84 6.48 2.92
C LEU A 78 -1.09 7.91 3.43
N THR A 79 -0.03 8.55 3.94
CA THR A 79 -0.10 9.96 4.35
C THR A 79 1.03 10.78 3.77
N HIS A 80 0.70 11.94 3.22
CA HIS A 80 1.65 12.96 2.82
C HIS A 80 1.53 14.15 3.77
N HIS A 81 2.61 14.53 4.43
CA HIS A 81 2.68 15.67 5.34
C HIS A 81 3.50 16.77 4.68
N LEU A 82 2.90 17.94 4.49
CA LEU A 82 3.50 19.07 3.80
C LEU A 82 3.60 20.25 4.77
N HIS A 83 4.77 20.88 4.80
CA HIS A 83 5.00 22.16 5.45
C HIS A 83 5.55 23.12 4.39
N ILE A 84 4.88 24.26 4.21
CA ILE A 84 5.31 25.33 3.32
C ILE A 84 5.55 26.62 4.09
N ASP A 85 6.50 27.43 3.61
CA ASP A 85 6.72 28.81 4.03
C ASP A 85 7.34 29.61 2.87
N GLY A 86 6.99 30.89 2.73
CA GLY A 86 7.43 31.74 1.61
C GLY A 86 6.98 31.24 0.22
N GLY A 87 5.98 30.35 0.17
CA GLY A 87 5.58 29.64 -1.04
C GLY A 87 6.58 28.61 -1.55
N LYS A 88 7.42 28.07 -0.66
CA LYS A 88 8.32 26.95 -0.91
C LYS A 88 8.00 25.81 0.06
N ILE A 89 8.31 24.58 -0.34
CA ILE A 89 8.25 23.41 0.53
C ILE A 89 9.45 23.48 1.49
N VAL A 90 9.17 23.54 2.79
CA VAL A 90 10.21 23.50 3.83
C VAL A 90 10.37 22.10 4.42
N ASN A 91 9.31 21.29 4.42
CA ASN A 91 9.37 19.88 4.76
C ASN A 91 8.28 19.10 4.00
N TYR A 92 8.62 17.89 3.56
CA TYR A 92 7.68 16.96 2.94
C TYR A 92 7.99 15.55 3.43
N GLN A 93 7.06 14.94 4.14
CA GLN A 93 7.21 13.59 4.69
C GLN A 93 6.10 12.69 4.14
N ILE A 94 6.49 11.49 3.73
CA ILE A 94 5.57 10.49 3.18
C ILE A 94 5.67 9.25 4.04
N ASN A 95 4.53 8.78 4.56
CA ASN A 95 4.45 7.48 5.22
C ASN A 95 3.59 6.58 4.36
N THR A 96 4.20 5.58 3.73
CA THR A 96 3.49 4.60 2.90
C THR A 96 3.08 3.38 3.72
N PRO A 97 2.13 2.56 3.24
CA PRO A 97 1.72 1.35 3.95
C PRO A 97 2.89 0.38 4.16
N SER A 98 3.82 0.31 3.20
CA SER A 98 4.99 -0.57 3.30
C SER A 98 5.98 -0.07 4.35
N THR A 99 6.07 1.24 4.61
CA THR A 99 6.87 1.78 5.72
C THR A 99 6.37 1.26 7.07
N TRP A 100 5.05 1.19 7.27
CA TRP A 100 4.47 0.63 8.50
C TRP A 100 4.71 -0.88 8.60
N ASN A 101 4.38 -1.63 7.53
CA ASN A 101 4.43 -3.09 7.57
C ASN A 101 5.87 -3.65 7.65
N ALA A 102 6.81 -2.99 6.97
CA ALA A 102 8.22 -3.36 6.95
C ALA A 102 9.06 -2.61 7.99
N SER A 103 8.41 -1.98 8.97
CA SER A 103 9.13 -1.27 10.04
C SER A 103 10.04 -2.24 10.80
N PRO A 104 11.28 -1.81 11.12
CA PRO A 104 12.13 -2.56 12.03
C PRO A 104 11.59 -2.45 13.46
N ARG A 105 12.31 -3.03 14.42
CA ARG A 105 11.98 -2.84 15.83
C ARG A 105 11.98 -1.37 16.22
N ASP A 106 10.96 -0.99 16.98
CA ASP A 106 10.87 0.35 17.55
C ASP A 106 11.92 0.57 18.67
N PRO A 107 12.09 1.80 19.19
CA PRO A 107 13.03 2.08 20.28
C PRO A 107 12.75 1.31 21.60
N PHE A 108 11.58 0.70 21.74
CA PHE A 108 11.20 -0.12 22.89
C PHE A 108 11.43 -1.62 22.63
N GLY A 109 11.89 -1.98 21.42
CA GLY A 109 12.17 -3.35 21.00
C GLY A 109 10.98 -4.10 20.42
N ASN A 110 9.84 -3.45 20.18
CA ASN A 110 8.66 -4.12 19.60
C ASN A 110 8.89 -4.38 18.10
N PRO A 111 8.66 -5.60 17.61
CA PRO A 111 8.80 -5.93 16.19
C PRO A 111 7.73 -5.26 15.32
N GLY A 112 8.07 -4.93 14.09
CA GLY A 112 7.11 -4.51 13.08
C GLY A 112 6.28 -5.68 12.54
N PRO A 113 5.21 -5.41 11.74
CA PRO A 113 4.29 -6.44 11.28
C PRO A 113 4.92 -7.58 10.47
N TYR A 114 5.98 -7.33 9.71
CA TYR A 114 6.71 -8.39 9.00
C TYR A 114 7.42 -9.33 9.97
N GLU A 115 8.16 -8.78 10.93
CA GLU A 115 8.87 -9.56 11.94
C GLU A 115 7.88 -10.35 12.81
N GLU A 116 6.78 -9.73 13.22
CA GLU A 116 5.75 -10.39 14.02
C GLU A 116 5.05 -11.52 13.24
N ALA A 117 4.77 -11.31 11.95
CA ALA A 117 4.09 -12.31 11.13
C ALA A 117 4.92 -13.56 10.86
N ILE A 118 6.25 -13.45 10.82
CA ILE A 118 7.13 -14.61 10.61
C ILE A 118 7.33 -15.41 11.90
N VAL A 119 7.31 -14.74 13.06
CA VAL A 119 7.46 -15.40 14.36
C VAL A 119 6.26 -16.31 14.60
N GLY A 120 6.51 -17.61 14.69
CA GLY A 120 5.47 -18.62 14.91
C GLY A 120 4.75 -19.09 13.63
N THR A 121 5.18 -18.68 12.43
CA THR A 121 4.70 -19.29 11.18
C THR A 121 5.19 -20.74 11.12
N PRO A 122 4.29 -21.75 11.08
CA PRO A 122 4.70 -23.14 10.95
C PRO A 122 5.37 -23.39 9.61
N ILE A 123 6.45 -24.17 9.62
CA ILE A 123 7.08 -24.66 8.39
C ILE A 123 6.35 -25.92 7.95
N LEU A 124 5.62 -25.82 6.84
CA LEU A 124 4.80 -26.87 6.25
C LEU A 124 5.53 -27.61 5.12
N GLU A 125 6.71 -27.12 4.72
CA GLU A 125 7.56 -27.79 3.73
C GLU A 125 7.91 -29.21 4.17
N SER A 126 7.53 -30.19 3.33
CA SER A 126 7.81 -31.60 3.55
C SER A 126 9.08 -32.04 2.82
N VAL A 127 10.16 -31.28 2.96
CA VAL A 127 11.48 -31.56 2.35
C VAL A 127 12.51 -31.85 3.44
N GLY A 128 13.66 -32.43 3.08
CA GLY A 128 14.77 -32.61 4.02
C GLY A 128 15.25 -31.27 4.58
N SER A 129 15.87 -31.26 5.76
CA SER A 129 16.35 -30.03 6.41
C SER A 129 17.24 -29.17 5.51
N ASP A 130 18.02 -29.82 4.65
CA ASP A 130 19.01 -29.19 3.79
C ASP A 130 18.38 -28.60 2.51
N ASP A 131 17.12 -28.94 2.23
CA ASP A 131 16.36 -28.53 1.04
C ASP A 131 15.27 -27.48 1.33
N VAL A 132 15.15 -27.02 2.58
CA VAL A 132 14.12 -26.06 3.00
C VAL A 132 14.34 -24.72 2.29
N LYS A 133 13.33 -24.25 1.55
CA LYS A 133 13.38 -23.02 0.76
C LYS A 133 12.77 -21.82 1.47
N GLY A 134 12.05 -22.03 2.58
CA GLY A 134 11.37 -20.98 3.34
C GLY A 134 10.07 -20.48 2.69
N ILE A 135 9.39 -21.32 1.90
CA ILE A 135 8.16 -20.95 1.17
C ILE A 135 7.06 -20.43 2.10
N ASP A 136 6.97 -20.93 3.33
CA ASP A 136 5.93 -20.51 4.27
C ASP A 136 6.20 -19.10 4.82
N ILE A 137 7.46 -18.78 5.09
CA ILE A 137 7.90 -17.42 5.42
C ILE A 137 7.63 -16.49 4.23
N LEU A 138 7.98 -16.94 3.03
CA LEU A 138 7.75 -16.21 1.79
C LEU A 138 6.25 -15.96 1.54
N ARG A 139 5.37 -16.91 1.84
CA ARG A 139 3.90 -16.74 1.78
C ARG A 139 3.43 -15.72 2.80
N ALA A 140 3.95 -15.77 4.03
CA ALA A 140 3.61 -14.83 5.09
C ALA A 140 3.98 -13.38 4.73
N ILE A 141 5.18 -13.15 4.18
CA ILE A 141 5.64 -11.82 3.76
C ILE A 141 4.92 -11.35 2.49
N ARG A 142 4.84 -12.18 1.44
CA ARG A 142 4.18 -11.79 0.17
C ARG A 142 2.70 -11.48 0.33
N SER A 143 2.05 -12.03 1.35
CA SER A 143 0.67 -11.68 1.71
C SER A 143 0.47 -10.20 2.06
N PHE A 144 1.51 -9.48 2.47
CA PHE A 144 1.44 -8.04 2.68
C PHE A 144 1.65 -7.23 1.40
N ASP A 145 2.00 -7.88 0.28
CA ASP A 145 2.35 -7.23 -0.99
C ASP A 145 3.46 -6.16 -0.79
N PRO A 146 4.70 -6.56 -0.44
CA PRO A 146 5.78 -5.62 -0.15
C PRO A 146 6.17 -4.77 -1.38
N CYS A 147 6.20 -3.44 -1.21
CA CYS A 147 6.74 -2.50 -2.19
C CYS A 147 7.99 -1.81 -1.62
N MET A 148 9.17 -2.35 -1.90
CA MET A 148 10.43 -1.79 -1.35
C MET A 148 10.72 -0.34 -1.79
N PRO A 149 10.44 0.09 -3.04
CA PRO A 149 10.55 1.50 -3.41
C PRO A 149 9.57 2.42 -2.66
N CYS A 150 8.44 1.89 -2.19
CA CYS A 150 7.50 2.63 -1.37
C CYS A 150 7.99 2.76 0.08
N THR A 151 8.76 1.77 0.58
CA THR A 151 9.25 1.75 1.96
C THR A 151 10.30 2.83 2.21
N THR A 152 11.18 3.09 1.24
CA THR A 152 12.29 4.03 1.36
C THR A 152 12.27 5.06 0.24
N HIS A 153 12.35 6.33 0.60
CA HIS A 153 12.46 7.45 -0.34
C HIS A 153 13.85 8.06 -0.19
N MET A 154 14.67 8.02 -1.24
CA MET A 154 16.04 8.54 -1.22
C MET A 154 16.13 9.82 -2.05
N ASP A 155 16.70 10.87 -1.46
CA ASP A 155 17.14 12.06 -2.18
C ASP A 155 18.66 11.97 -2.44
N THR A 156 19.07 12.11 -3.70
CA THR A 156 20.47 12.06 -4.12
C THR A 156 21.08 13.45 -4.33
N GLY A 157 20.34 14.52 -4.08
CA GLY A 157 20.80 15.89 -4.30
C GLY A 157 21.00 16.21 -5.79
N ALA A 158 22.15 16.77 -6.16
CA ALA A 158 22.48 17.14 -7.54
C ALA A 158 23.00 15.93 -8.35
N GLY A 159 22.12 14.99 -8.67
CA GLY A 159 22.45 13.87 -9.54
C GLY A 159 21.33 12.85 -9.63
N VAL A 160 21.21 12.18 -10.78
CA VAL A 160 20.32 11.03 -10.95
C VAL A 160 21.19 9.78 -10.89
N ILE A 161 21.03 8.99 -9.81
CA ILE A 161 21.64 7.66 -9.75
C ILE A 161 20.67 6.69 -10.43
N VAL A 162 20.92 6.38 -11.69
CA VAL A 162 20.24 5.27 -12.37
C VAL A 162 21.06 4.02 -12.12
N ARG A 163 20.62 3.22 -11.15
CA ARG A 163 21.12 1.85 -10.97
C ARG A 163 19.95 0.91 -11.11
N GLU A 164 20.03 -0.03 -12.04
CA GLU A 164 19.07 -1.12 -12.11
C GLU A 164 19.28 -2.00 -10.88
N VAL A 165 18.35 -1.89 -9.94
CA VAL A 165 18.31 -2.73 -8.74
C VAL A 165 17.01 -3.53 -8.79
N ASN A 166 17.14 -4.85 -8.97
CA ASN A 166 16.04 -5.77 -8.74
C ASN A 166 15.73 -5.77 -7.24
N SER A 167 14.77 -4.94 -6.84
CA SER A 167 14.34 -4.76 -5.45
C SER A 167 13.54 -5.96 -4.90
N CYS A 168 13.16 -6.90 -5.77
CA CYS A 168 12.47 -8.13 -5.42
C CYS A 168 13.37 -9.29 -5.86
N GLY A 169 13.88 -10.06 -4.89
CA GLY A 169 14.82 -11.18 -5.10
C GLY A 169 14.23 -12.40 -5.81
N CYS A 170 13.43 -12.21 -6.86
CA CYS A 170 12.86 -13.29 -7.67
C CYS A 170 13.75 -13.68 -8.86
N THR A 171 14.90 -13.04 -9.07
CA THR A 171 15.98 -13.63 -9.88
C THR A 171 16.83 -14.47 -8.94
N LEU A 172 16.44 -15.74 -8.78
CA LEU A 172 17.41 -16.79 -8.53
C LEU A 172 18.34 -16.79 -9.75
N GLU A 173 19.65 -16.65 -9.52
CA GLU A 173 20.60 -17.28 -10.44
C GLU A 173 20.35 -18.79 -10.50
#